data_AF-A0A178VES4-F1
#
_entry.id   AF-A0A178VES4-F1
#
_cell.length_a   1.000
_cell.length_b   1.000
_cell.length_c   1.000
_cell.angle_alpha   90.00
_cell.angle_beta   90.00
_cell.angle_gamma   90.00
#
_symmetry.space_group_name_H-M   'P 1'
#
loop_
_entity.id
_entity.type
_entity.pdbx_description
1 polymer ?
#
loop_
_entity_poly.entity_id
_entity_poly.type
_entity_poly.pdbx_seq_one_letter_code
_entity_poly.pdbx_strand_id
1 'polypeptide(L)'
;MSKNISWGFPLVLCWVAAVDTNQGVEKSLDQKCVAKTEPSKCMFPQEFLKNIRTPVFLVNPAYDFWQIQHVLVPTSVDPDKSWAKCRLNIKECDAEQIKVLHGFRSSMMTAIGEFHQNKDGGMFIDSCYAHCQTVMSVTWHSLTSPRIENKTIAESVGDWYFNRKPVKLIDCPYPCNPSCYNMNFT
;
A
#
# COMPACT_ATOMS: atom_id res chain seq x y z
N MET A 1 -25.89 3.78 11.15
CA MET A 1 -24.98 3.14 12.12
C MET A 1 -23.76 2.63 11.36
N SER A 2 -22.68 3.41 11.33
CA SER A 2 -21.42 3.01 10.70
C SER A 2 -20.66 2.12 11.69
N LYS A 3 -20.65 0.80 11.45
CA LYS A 3 -19.78 -0.11 12.21
C LYS A 3 -18.37 0.07 11.67
N ASN A 4 -17.49 0.62 12.50
CA ASN A 4 -16.09 0.88 12.21
C ASN A 4 -15.40 -0.34 11.59
N ILE A 5 -14.89 -0.19 10.36
CA ILE A 5 -13.95 -1.09 9.67
C ILE A 5 -12.56 -1.09 10.34
N SER A 6 -12.44 -0.46 11.52
CA SER A 6 -11.26 -0.41 12.38
C SER A 6 -10.80 -1.79 12.91
N TRP A 7 -11.57 -2.87 12.74
CA TRP A 7 -11.21 -4.20 13.27
C TRP A 7 -10.17 -4.96 12.43
N GLY A 8 -9.89 -4.55 11.19
CA GLY A 8 -8.87 -5.21 10.35
C GLY A 8 -7.44 -5.01 10.85
N PHE A 9 -7.13 -3.84 11.38
CA PHE A 9 -5.78 -3.48 11.83
C PHE A 9 -5.31 -4.27 13.07
N PRO A 10 -6.13 -4.44 14.13
CA PRO A 10 -5.79 -5.28 15.27
C PRO A 10 -5.57 -6.75 14.91
N LEU A 11 -6.36 -7.30 13.98
CA LEU A 11 -6.22 -8.70 13.54
C LEU A 11 -4.90 -8.93 12.81
N VAL A 12 -4.49 -8.02 11.93
CA VAL A 12 -3.19 -8.11 11.25
C VAL A 12 -2.03 -7.96 12.23
N LEU A 13 -2.11 -7.03 13.18
CA LEU A 13 -1.09 -6.90 14.23
C LEU A 13 -0.97 -8.17 15.07
N CYS A 14 -2.09 -8.77 15.47
CA CYS A 14 -2.09 -10.06 16.19
C CYS A 14 -1.49 -11.19 15.34
N TRP A 15 -1.82 -11.26 14.05
CA TRP A 15 -1.26 -12.27 13.17
C TRP A 15 0.25 -12.10 12.99
N VAL A 16 0.72 -10.86 12.77
CA VAL A 16 2.16 -10.56 12.65
C VAL A 16 2.89 -10.84 13.97
N ALA A 17 2.30 -10.51 15.11
CA ALA A 17 2.88 -10.85 16.42
C ALA A 17 2.95 -12.37 16.66
N ALA A 18 1.94 -13.12 16.24
CA ALA A 18 1.95 -14.57 16.30
C ALA A 18 3.01 -15.18 15.38
N VAL A 19 3.19 -14.64 14.17
CA VAL A 19 4.27 -15.04 13.25
C VAL A 19 5.63 -14.76 13.88
N ASP A 20 5.81 -13.57 14.45
CA ASP A 20 7.04 -13.17 15.14
C ASP A 20 7.42 -14.14 16.26
N THR A 21 6.47 -14.41 17.15
CA THR A 21 6.65 -15.31 18.29
C THR A 21 6.89 -16.75 17.85
N ASN A 22 6.10 -17.28 16.91
CA ASN A 22 6.16 -18.69 16.54
C ASN A 22 7.34 -19.02 15.62
N GLN A 23 7.75 -18.08 14.76
CA GLN A 23 8.84 -18.29 13.81
C GLN A 23 10.18 -17.74 14.31
N GLY A 24 10.19 -17.00 15.43
CA GLY A 24 11.39 -16.39 15.99
C GLY A 24 12.04 -15.37 15.05
N VAL A 25 11.24 -14.65 14.25
CA VAL A 25 11.75 -13.74 13.22
C VAL A 25 12.36 -12.47 13.79
N GLU A 26 12.11 -12.13 15.06
CA GLU A 26 12.78 -11.05 15.81
C GLU A 26 14.30 -10.99 15.57
N LYS A 27 14.98 -12.14 15.53
CA LYS A 27 16.44 -12.22 15.33
C LYS A 27 16.90 -11.74 13.95
N SER A 28 15.99 -11.72 12.97
CA SER A 28 16.23 -11.26 11.60
C SER A 28 15.80 -9.81 11.38
N LEU A 29 15.12 -9.19 12.35
CA LEU A 29 14.67 -7.80 12.26
C LEU A 29 15.82 -6.83 12.61
N ASP A 30 15.68 -5.58 12.16
CA ASP A 30 16.61 -4.52 12.51
C ASP A 30 16.63 -4.31 14.03
N GLN A 31 17.77 -4.58 14.65
CA GLN A 31 17.90 -4.54 16.11
C GLN A 31 17.75 -3.13 16.69
N LYS A 32 17.95 -2.07 15.90
CA LYS A 32 17.69 -0.70 16.34
C LYS A 32 16.20 -0.38 16.34
N CYS A 33 15.43 -1.02 15.47
CA CYS A 33 13.97 -0.97 15.52
C CYS A 33 13.45 -1.72 16.75
N VAL A 34 13.89 -2.97 16.94
CA VAL A 34 13.46 -3.83 18.06
C VAL A 34 13.79 -3.19 19.42
N ALA A 35 14.92 -2.49 19.55
CA ALA A 35 15.27 -1.77 20.77
C ALA A 35 14.32 -0.60 21.13
N LYS A 36 13.47 -0.15 20.18
CA LYS A 36 12.59 1.02 20.35
C LYS A 36 11.10 0.67 20.43
N THR A 37 10.69 -0.51 19.96
CA THR A 37 9.28 -0.89 19.85
C THR A 37 9.12 -2.40 19.89
N GLU A 38 7.88 -2.90 19.91
CA GLU A 38 7.60 -4.34 19.88
C GLU A 38 8.15 -4.96 18.57
N PRO A 39 8.84 -6.12 18.63
CA PRO A 39 9.50 -6.69 17.46
C PRO A 39 8.56 -6.88 16.25
N SER A 40 7.33 -7.34 16.48
CA SER A 40 6.30 -7.49 15.44
C SER A 40 6.00 -6.20 14.67
N LYS A 41 6.11 -5.02 15.31
CA LYS A 41 5.90 -3.73 14.63
C LYS A 41 7.03 -3.40 13.66
N CYS A 42 8.23 -3.93 13.88
CA CYS A 42 9.37 -3.78 12.97
C CYS A 42 9.22 -4.57 11.66
N MET A 43 8.18 -5.40 11.52
CA MET A 43 7.82 -5.99 10.23
C MET A 43 7.04 -5.02 9.33
N PHE A 44 6.53 -3.92 9.88
CA PHE A 44 5.74 -2.96 9.12
C PHE A 44 6.60 -1.81 8.57
N PRO A 45 6.33 -1.35 7.32
CA PRO A 45 7.09 -0.27 6.69
C PRO A 45 7.23 1.00 7.51
N GLN A 46 6.19 1.42 8.24
CA GLN A 46 6.25 2.64 9.04
C GLN A 46 7.29 2.58 10.16
N GLU A 47 7.75 1.40 10.57
CA GLU A 47 8.79 1.26 11.60
C GLU A 47 10.16 0.95 11.02
N PHE A 48 10.28 -0.01 10.10
CA PHE A 48 11.61 -0.39 9.60
C PHE A 48 12.22 0.69 8.68
N LEU A 49 11.40 1.44 7.94
CA LEU A 49 11.88 2.53 7.07
C LEU A 49 12.58 3.65 7.86
N LYS A 50 12.32 3.78 9.17
CA LYS A 50 13.01 4.75 10.04
C LYS A 50 14.47 4.38 10.30
N ASN A 51 14.83 3.10 10.17
CA ASN A 51 16.16 2.58 10.51
C ASN A 51 16.95 2.10 9.28
N ILE A 52 16.31 2.00 8.11
CA ILE A 52 16.98 1.57 6.87
C ILE A 52 18.00 2.62 6.41
N ARG A 53 19.22 2.17 6.11
CA ARG A 53 20.29 3.03 5.58
C ARG A 53 20.36 3.04 4.07
N THR A 54 20.01 1.92 3.46
CA THR A 54 19.99 1.76 2.01
C THR A 54 18.88 2.62 1.42
N PRO A 55 19.14 3.44 0.38
CA PRO A 55 18.08 4.15 -0.32
C PRO A 55 16.98 3.19 -0.81
N VAL A 56 15.73 3.56 -0.60
CA VAL A 56 14.55 2.75 -0.97
C VAL A 56 13.69 3.52 -1.95
N PHE A 57 13.12 2.82 -2.94
CA PHE A 57 12.03 3.33 -3.76
C PHE A 57 10.75 2.57 -3.44
N LEU A 58 9.73 3.26 -2.94
CA LEU A 58 8.44 2.66 -2.63
C LEU A 58 7.54 2.65 -3.88
N VAL A 59 7.14 1.46 -4.31
CA VAL A 59 6.07 1.28 -5.31
C VAL A 59 4.90 0.61 -4.61
N ASN A 60 3.76 1.28 -4.55
CA ASN A 60 2.55 0.69 -3.98
C ASN A 60 1.30 1.41 -4.47
N PRO A 61 0.23 0.70 -4.84
CA PRO A 61 -1.06 1.33 -5.11
C PRO A 61 -1.69 1.81 -3.80
N ALA A 62 -2.30 3.00 -3.78
CA ALA A 62 -3.04 3.50 -2.62
C ALA A 62 -4.30 2.66 -2.30
N TYR A 63 -4.78 1.92 -3.29
CA TYR A 63 -5.95 1.04 -3.21
C TYR A 63 -5.56 -0.40 -3.56
N ASP A 64 -4.54 -0.93 -2.88
CA ASP A 64 -4.09 -2.30 -3.08
C ASP A 64 -5.22 -3.32 -2.85
N PHE A 65 -5.62 -4.04 -3.90
CA PHE A 65 -6.78 -4.92 -3.81
C PHE A 65 -6.56 -6.05 -2.83
N TRP A 66 -5.32 -6.53 -2.68
CA TRP A 66 -5.02 -7.65 -1.80
C TRP A 66 -5.16 -7.22 -0.34
N GLN A 67 -4.60 -6.06 0.02
CA GLN A 67 -4.79 -5.47 1.34
C GLN A 67 -6.28 -5.16 1.60
N ILE A 68 -7.01 -4.63 0.61
CA ILE A 68 -8.45 -4.36 0.79
C ILE A 68 -9.23 -5.66 1.05
N GLN A 69 -8.97 -6.71 0.27
CA GLN A 69 -9.69 -7.99 0.36
C GLN A 69 -9.35 -8.82 1.60
N HIS A 70 -8.13 -8.72 2.13
CA HIS A 70 -7.63 -9.64 3.16
C HIS A 70 -7.34 -8.95 4.50
N VAL A 71 -7.14 -7.63 4.49
CA VAL A 71 -6.79 -6.84 5.69
C VAL A 71 -7.92 -5.89 6.06
N LEU A 72 -8.33 -5.02 5.13
CA LEU A 72 -9.32 -3.98 5.44
C LEU A 72 -10.73 -4.56 5.58
N VAL A 73 -11.16 -5.36 4.60
CA VAL A 73 -12.50 -5.94 4.55
C VAL A 73 -12.43 -7.44 4.20
N PRO A 74 -11.83 -8.28 5.07
CA PRO A 74 -11.91 -9.73 4.90
C PRO A 74 -13.36 -10.24 4.95
N THR A 75 -13.61 -11.40 4.36
CA THR A 75 -14.94 -12.02 4.35
C THR A 75 -15.54 -12.23 5.74
N SER A 76 -14.70 -12.43 6.76
CA SER A 76 -15.11 -12.60 8.15
C SER A 76 -15.73 -11.35 8.78
N VAL A 77 -15.43 -10.14 8.26
CA VAL A 77 -15.99 -8.86 8.76
C VAL A 77 -17.10 -8.30 7.88
N ASP A 78 -17.44 -8.98 6.77
CA ASP A 78 -18.50 -8.63 5.81
C ASP A 78 -19.56 -9.77 5.70
N PRO A 79 -20.22 -10.14 6.82
CA PRO A 79 -21.18 -11.27 6.82
C PRO A 79 -22.44 -11.00 5.99
N ASP A 80 -22.82 -9.72 5.83
CA ASP A 80 -23.95 -9.29 5.02
C ASP A 80 -23.61 -9.15 3.52
N LYS A 81 -22.33 -9.36 3.15
CA LYS A 81 -21.80 -9.30 1.80
C LYS A 81 -22.01 -7.93 1.14
N SER A 82 -22.13 -6.88 1.93
CA SER A 82 -22.25 -5.51 1.44
C SER A 82 -21.03 -5.10 0.61
N TRP A 83 -19.84 -5.63 0.94
CA TRP A 83 -18.59 -5.35 0.23
C TRP A 83 -18.24 -6.35 -0.88
N ALA A 84 -19.06 -7.38 -1.10
CA ALA A 84 -18.70 -8.48 -2.00
C ALA A 84 -18.36 -8.02 -3.43
N LYS A 85 -19.13 -7.09 -4.00
CA LYS A 85 -18.85 -6.56 -5.35
C LYS A 85 -17.68 -5.56 -5.35
N CYS A 86 -17.68 -4.61 -4.41
CA CYS A 86 -16.62 -3.61 -4.26
C CYS A 86 -15.23 -4.23 -4.10
N ARG A 87 -15.12 -5.36 -3.38
CA ARG A 87 -13.88 -6.13 -3.22
C ARG A 87 -13.43 -6.84 -4.50
N LEU A 88 -14.31 -7.09 -5.46
CA LEU A 88 -13.93 -7.73 -6.73
C LEU A 88 -13.62 -6.69 -7.81
N ASN A 89 -14.24 -5.52 -7.72
CA ASN A 89 -14.08 -4.43 -8.66
C ASN A 89 -14.38 -3.10 -7.97
N ILE A 90 -13.37 -2.22 -7.86
CA ILE A 90 -13.52 -0.91 -7.19
C ILE A 90 -14.60 -0.02 -7.83
N LYS A 91 -14.96 -0.26 -9.10
CA LYS A 91 -16.04 0.46 -9.80
C LYS A 91 -17.43 0.12 -9.26
N GLU A 92 -17.57 -1.04 -8.62
CA GLU A 92 -18.83 -1.49 -8.01
C GLU A 92 -18.97 -1.01 -6.56
N CYS A 93 -18.02 -0.21 -6.06
CA CYS A 93 -18.12 0.39 -4.73
C CYS A 93 -19.11 1.55 -4.71
N ASP A 94 -19.97 1.58 -3.70
CA ASP A 94 -20.81 2.75 -3.43
C ASP A 94 -20.01 3.91 -2.79
N ALA A 95 -20.65 5.06 -2.63
CA ALA A 95 -20.01 6.27 -2.11
C ALA A 95 -19.49 6.10 -0.66
N GLU A 96 -20.18 5.35 0.19
CA GLU A 96 -19.74 5.12 1.57
C GLU A 96 -18.56 4.14 1.62
N GLN A 97 -18.55 3.13 0.74
CA GLN A 97 -17.43 2.22 0.56
C GLN A 97 -16.19 2.95 0.04
N ILE A 98 -16.34 3.81 -0.97
CA ILE A 98 -15.23 4.66 -1.47
C ILE A 98 -14.69 5.58 -0.38
N LYS A 99 -15.56 6.15 0.47
CA LYS A 99 -15.13 6.98 1.60
C LYS A 99 -14.26 6.21 2.60
N VAL A 100 -14.60 4.95 2.88
CA VAL A 100 -13.76 4.06 3.70
C VAL A 100 -12.41 3.80 3.02
N LEU A 101 -12.40 3.52 1.72
CA LEU A 101 -11.16 3.32 0.95
C LEU A 101 -10.28 4.59 0.94
N HIS A 102 -10.88 5.78 0.89
CA HIS A 102 -10.16 7.05 1.04
C HIS A 102 -9.57 7.23 2.44
N GLY A 103 -10.27 6.75 3.47
CA GLY A 103 -9.74 6.65 4.84
C GLY A 103 -8.50 5.76 4.89
N PHE A 104 -8.56 4.58 4.26
CA PHE A 104 -7.42 3.66 4.16
C PHE A 104 -6.21 4.29 3.46
N ARG A 105 -6.43 4.93 2.30
CA ARG A 105 -5.38 5.73 1.62
C ARG A 105 -4.79 6.78 2.55
N SER A 106 -5.63 7.53 3.26
CA SER A 106 -5.16 8.59 4.17
C SER A 106 -4.30 8.03 5.30
N SER A 107 -4.66 6.88 5.87
CA SER A 107 -3.85 6.18 6.87
C SER A 107 -2.48 5.77 6.31
N MET A 108 -2.43 5.25 5.08
CA MET A 108 -1.16 4.93 4.40
C MET A 108 -0.30 6.19 4.21
N MET A 109 -0.89 7.31 3.77
CA MET A 109 -0.15 8.57 3.56
C MET A 109 0.44 9.11 4.85
N THR A 110 -0.31 9.04 5.95
CA THR A 110 0.20 9.39 7.29
C THR A 110 1.36 8.48 7.70
N ALA A 111 1.23 7.16 7.48
CA ALA A 111 2.24 6.18 7.87
C ALA A 111 3.57 6.35 7.12
N ILE A 112 3.55 6.78 5.85
CA ILE A 112 4.76 7.03 5.06
C ILE A 112 5.21 8.50 5.09
N GLY A 113 4.54 9.36 5.87
CA GLY A 113 4.78 10.81 5.87
C GLY A 113 6.21 11.19 6.28
N GLU A 114 6.79 10.47 7.23
CA GLU A 114 8.20 10.66 7.62
C GLU A 114 9.16 10.26 6.48
N PHE A 115 8.92 9.11 5.84
CA PHE A 115 9.72 8.66 4.70
C PHE A 115 9.59 9.56 3.47
N HIS A 116 8.44 10.23 3.29
CA HIS A 116 8.25 11.20 2.23
C HIS A 116 9.27 12.35 2.31
N GLN A 117 9.69 12.75 3.53
CA GLN A 117 10.71 13.78 3.75
C GLN A 117 12.16 13.31 3.50
N ASN A 118 12.39 12.00 3.37
CA ASN A 118 13.72 11.44 3.09
C ASN A 118 14.15 11.83 1.66
N LYS A 119 15.26 12.56 1.54
CA LYS A 119 15.80 13.07 0.27
C LYS A 119 16.34 11.98 -0.67
N ASP A 120 16.85 10.89 -0.11
CA ASP A 120 17.45 9.79 -0.87
C ASP A 120 16.41 8.74 -1.28
N GLY A 121 15.26 8.71 -0.62
CA GLY A 121 14.17 7.79 -0.94
C GLY A 121 13.36 8.22 -2.16
N GLY A 122 12.89 7.25 -2.94
CA GLY A 122 11.93 7.46 -4.03
C GLY A 122 10.54 6.94 -3.66
N MET A 123 9.49 7.42 -4.34
CA MET A 123 8.17 6.80 -4.27
C MET A 123 7.33 7.03 -5.53
N PHE A 124 6.50 6.03 -5.82
CA PHE A 124 5.43 6.06 -6.81
C PHE A 124 4.21 5.39 -6.19
N ILE A 125 3.25 6.21 -5.77
CA ILE A 125 2.00 5.75 -5.16
C ILE A 125 0.84 6.17 -6.06
N ASP A 126 0.32 5.24 -6.86
CA ASP A 126 -0.82 5.52 -7.73
C ASP A 126 -2.18 5.26 -7.07
N SER A 127 -3.24 5.71 -7.73
CA SER A 127 -4.62 5.55 -7.28
C SER A 127 -5.32 4.31 -7.84
N CYS A 128 -4.56 3.34 -8.34
CA CYS A 128 -5.12 2.17 -9.02
C CYS A 128 -5.53 1.06 -8.04
N TYR A 129 -6.55 0.31 -8.44
CA TYR A 129 -6.94 -0.95 -7.80
C TYR A 129 -6.10 -2.10 -8.35
N ALA A 130 -4.87 -2.21 -7.87
CA ALA A 130 -3.84 -3.12 -8.40
C ALA A 130 -3.07 -3.81 -7.26
N HIS A 131 -2.21 -4.77 -7.60
CA HIS A 131 -1.29 -5.44 -6.70
C HIS A 131 -0.06 -5.92 -7.50
N CYS A 132 1.08 -6.17 -6.85
CA CYS A 132 2.31 -6.66 -7.49
C CYS A 132 2.74 -5.88 -8.77
N GLN A 133 2.65 -4.54 -8.73
CA GLN A 133 2.76 -3.69 -9.93
C GLN A 133 4.12 -3.73 -10.64
N THR A 134 5.16 -4.21 -9.99
CA THR A 134 6.52 -4.31 -10.55
C THR A 134 6.73 -5.57 -11.39
N VAL A 135 5.84 -6.57 -11.28
CA VAL A 135 6.00 -7.89 -11.92
C VAL A 135 5.30 -7.95 -13.28
N MET A 136 4.21 -7.20 -13.46
CA MET A 136 3.41 -7.23 -14.69
C MET A 136 3.85 -6.11 -15.63
N SER A 137 4.21 -6.43 -16.88
CA SER A 137 4.58 -5.39 -17.87
C SER A 137 3.47 -4.34 -18.06
N VAL A 138 2.20 -4.77 -18.01
CA VAL A 138 1.05 -3.87 -18.14
C VAL A 138 0.98 -2.82 -17.04
N THR A 139 1.48 -3.07 -15.83
CA THR A 139 1.53 -2.07 -14.75
C THR A 139 2.90 -1.40 -14.61
N TRP A 140 3.98 -2.12 -14.92
CA TRP A 140 5.36 -1.63 -14.79
C TRP A 140 5.79 -0.67 -15.92
N HIS A 141 5.69 -1.12 -17.17
CA HIS A 141 6.16 -0.40 -18.35
C HIS A 141 5.51 -0.89 -19.65
N SER A 142 4.42 -0.23 -20.04
CA SER A 142 3.70 -0.44 -21.29
C SER A 142 3.01 0.86 -21.72
N LEU A 143 2.44 0.87 -22.93
CA LEU A 143 1.65 2.00 -23.43
C LEU A 143 0.40 2.26 -22.57
N THR A 144 -0.15 1.20 -21.96
CA THR A 144 -1.36 1.24 -21.12
C THR A 144 -1.04 1.20 -19.63
N SER A 145 0.22 1.40 -19.23
CA SER A 145 0.59 1.40 -17.82
C SER A 145 0.07 2.61 -17.08
N PRO A 146 -0.19 2.47 -15.76
CA PRO A 146 -0.51 3.60 -14.91
C PRO A 146 0.61 4.63 -14.95
N ARG A 147 0.21 5.90 -14.96
CA ARG A 147 1.09 7.06 -15.06
C ARG A 147 0.72 8.08 -14.00
N ILE A 148 1.74 8.66 -13.38
CA ILE A 148 1.65 9.90 -12.61
C ILE A 148 2.58 10.88 -13.32
N GLU A 149 2.11 12.09 -13.57
CA GLU A 149 2.86 13.10 -14.35
C GLU A 149 3.39 12.54 -15.69
N ASN A 150 2.56 11.75 -16.38
CA ASN A 150 2.86 11.09 -17.65
C ASN A 150 4.01 10.06 -17.64
N LYS A 151 4.53 9.64 -16.47
CA LYS A 151 5.58 8.62 -16.36
C LYS A 151 5.08 7.30 -15.81
N THR A 152 5.52 6.17 -16.36
CA THR A 152 5.27 4.85 -15.77
C THR A 152 6.08 4.66 -14.50
N ILE A 153 5.77 3.58 -13.78
CA ILE A 153 6.57 3.12 -12.63
C ILE A 153 8.03 2.92 -13.04
N ALA A 154 8.29 2.17 -14.12
CA ALA A 154 9.66 1.90 -14.58
C ALA A 154 10.45 3.17 -14.94
N GLU A 155 9.81 4.13 -15.64
CA GLU A 155 10.44 5.40 -15.98
C GLU A 155 10.79 6.20 -14.72
N SER A 156 9.89 6.20 -13.74
CA SER A 156 10.06 6.88 -12.45
C SER A 156 11.14 6.23 -11.59
N VAL A 157 11.19 4.89 -11.54
CA VAL A 157 12.25 4.14 -10.85
C VAL A 157 13.60 4.38 -11.53
N GLY A 158 13.66 4.34 -12.86
CA GLY A 158 14.89 4.61 -13.61
C GLY A 158 15.43 6.02 -13.36
N ASP A 159 14.55 7.02 -13.35
CA ASP A 159 14.92 8.40 -13.05
C ASP A 159 15.51 8.57 -11.64
N TRP A 160 14.93 7.92 -10.64
CA TRP A 160 15.46 7.92 -9.28
C TRP A 160 16.77 7.12 -9.18
N TYR A 161 16.81 5.89 -9.70
CA TYR A 161 17.95 4.98 -9.59
C TYR A 161 19.22 5.54 -10.23
N PHE A 162 19.09 6.20 -11.38
CA PHE A 162 20.22 6.83 -12.08
C PHE A 162 20.47 8.28 -11.63
N ASN A 163 19.85 8.75 -10.52
CA ASN A 163 19.97 10.11 -10.00
C ASN A 163 19.69 11.21 -11.05
N ARG A 164 18.77 10.95 -12.00
CA ARG A 164 18.39 11.93 -13.03
C ARG A 164 17.47 13.00 -12.45
N LYS A 165 16.58 12.59 -11.54
CA LYS A 165 15.71 13.50 -10.78
C LYS A 165 15.22 12.84 -9.48
N PRO A 166 14.93 13.63 -8.43
CA PRO A 166 14.15 13.15 -7.29
C PRO A 166 12.74 12.72 -7.74
N VAL A 167 12.21 11.66 -7.13
CA VAL A 167 10.89 11.11 -7.49
C VAL A 167 10.09 10.83 -6.24
N LYS A 168 9.08 11.66 -5.97
CA LYS A 168 8.15 11.52 -4.85
C LYS A 168 6.71 11.67 -5.35
N LEU A 169 6.28 10.74 -6.19
CA LEU A 169 4.99 10.83 -6.87
C LEU A 169 3.91 10.15 -6.04
N ILE A 170 2.88 10.91 -5.66
CA ILE A 170 1.67 10.43 -5.00
C ILE A 170 0.48 10.95 -5.80
N ASP A 171 -0.36 10.04 -6.26
CA ASP A 171 -1.51 10.34 -7.09
C ASP A 171 -2.69 10.87 -6.27
N CYS A 172 -3.67 11.47 -6.95
CA CYS A 172 -4.92 11.93 -6.33
C CYS A 172 -5.79 10.75 -5.84
N PRO A 173 -6.83 10.97 -5.02
CA PRO A 173 -7.76 9.91 -4.66
C PRO A 173 -8.50 9.34 -5.88
N TYR A 174 -8.76 8.02 -5.88
CA TYR A 174 -9.57 7.35 -6.91
C TYR A 174 -10.94 8.05 -7.05
N PRO A 175 -11.53 8.18 -8.25
CA PRO A 175 -11.16 7.60 -9.55
C PRO A 175 -10.38 8.54 -10.48
N CYS A 176 -9.46 9.34 -9.95
CA CYS A 176 -8.90 10.44 -10.75
C CYS A 176 -7.95 10.03 -11.89
N ASN A 177 -7.32 8.85 -11.81
CA ASN A 177 -6.29 8.46 -12.78
C ASN A 177 -6.84 7.55 -13.88
N PRO A 178 -7.03 8.07 -15.11
CA PRO A 178 -7.61 7.30 -16.21
C PRO A 178 -6.65 6.25 -16.80
N SER A 179 -5.35 6.33 -16.48
CA SER A 179 -4.35 5.37 -16.97
C SER A 179 -4.29 4.08 -16.15
N CYS A 180 -5.05 4.00 -15.05
CA CYS A 180 -5.04 2.85 -14.18
C CYS A 180 -5.55 1.57 -14.84
N TYR A 181 -4.73 0.52 -14.77
CA TYR A 181 -5.16 -0.86 -14.98
C TYR A 181 -5.76 -1.40 -13.67
N ASN A 182 -7.06 -1.21 -13.48
CA ASN A 182 -7.80 -1.68 -12.30
C ASN A 182 -8.18 -3.15 -12.47
N MET A 183 -7.85 -3.98 -11.48
CA MET A 183 -8.25 -5.39 -11.47
C MET A 183 -9.77 -5.53 -11.34
N ASN A 184 -10.29 -6.52 -12.05
CA ASN A 184 -11.69 -6.89 -12.04
C ASN A 184 -11.80 -8.42 -11.89
N PHE A 185 -12.44 -8.85 -10.81
CA PHE A 185 -12.65 -10.26 -10.47
C PHE A 185 -14.14 -10.64 -10.47
N THR A 186 -15.00 -9.76 -11.00
CA THR A 186 -16.46 -9.99 -11.10
C THR A 186 -16.83 -10.94 -12.22
#